data_AF-A0A924II85-F1
#
_entry.id   AF-A0A924II85-F1
#
_cell.length_a   1.000
_cell.length_b   1.000
_cell.length_c   1.000
_cell.angle_alpha   90.00
_cell.angle_beta   90.00
_cell.angle_gamma   90.00
#
_symmetry.space_group_name_H-M   'P 1'
#
loop_
_entity.id
_entity.type
_entity.pdbx_description
1 polymer ?
#
loop_
_entity_poly.entity_id
_entity_poly.type
_entity_poly.pdbx_seq_one_letter_code
_entity_poly.pdbx_strand_id
1 'polypeptide(L)'
;MKLLILSMSLMLNASLFAQEGQNHPCAEDVKKFCTGVEKGQGRIVKCLKEHESNLAPACTSKMLAGKEKIRAKAKDIYANCKEDIQKLCKETAKGK
;
A
#
# COMPACT_ATOMS: atom_id res chain seq x y z
N MET A 1 -44.56 -13.62 17.74
CA MET A 1 -43.36 -12.95 18.27
C MET A 1 -42.05 -13.58 17.80
N LYS A 2 -41.89 -14.91 17.77
CA LYS A 2 -40.69 -15.57 17.18
C LYS A 2 -40.49 -15.31 15.67
N LEU A 3 -41.57 -15.10 14.90
CA LEU A 3 -41.50 -14.81 13.45
C LEU A 3 -40.91 -13.43 13.12
N LEU A 4 -41.11 -12.42 13.98
CA LEU A 4 -40.60 -11.06 13.76
C LEU A 4 -39.09 -10.94 14.00
N ILE A 5 -38.52 -11.85 14.80
CA ILE A 5 -37.09 -11.90 15.11
C ILE A 5 -36.30 -12.52 13.94
N LEU A 6 -36.91 -13.45 13.20
CA LEU A 6 -36.30 -14.11 12.03
C LEU A 6 -36.14 -13.17 10.82
N SER A 7 -37.05 -12.22 10.61
CA SER A 7 -36.97 -11.27 9.49
C SER A 7 -35.98 -10.13 9.73
N MET A 8 -35.76 -9.75 10.99
CA MET A 8 -34.89 -8.62 11.34
C MET A 8 -33.40 -8.95 11.16
N SER A 9 -33.02 -10.22 11.34
CA SER A 9 -31.65 -10.71 11.14
C SER A 9 -31.21 -10.75 9.67
N LEU A 10 -32.15 -10.75 8.72
CA LEU A 10 -31.83 -10.80 7.29
C LEU A 10 -31.26 -9.47 6.76
N MET A 11 -31.56 -8.35 7.43
CA MET A 11 -31.18 -7.01 6.96
C MET A 11 -29.82 -6.51 7.50
N LEU A 12 -29.19 -7.22 8.44
CA LEU A 12 -27.89 -6.84 9.00
C LEU A 12 -26.68 -7.27 8.14
N ASN A 13 -26.90 -7.99 7.05
CA ASN A 13 -25.81 -8.58 6.23
C ASN A 13 -25.46 -7.80 4.95
N ALA A 14 -26.04 -6.61 4.71
CA ALA A 14 -25.79 -5.85 3.47
C ALA A 14 -24.46 -5.07 3.45
N SER A 15 -23.74 -4.96 4.57
CA SER A 15 -22.53 -4.13 4.68
C SER A 15 -21.20 -4.88 4.43
N LEU A 16 -21.23 -6.11 3.89
CA LEU A 16 -20.04 -6.95 3.71
C LEU A 16 -19.42 -6.90 2.30
N PHE A 17 -19.92 -6.05 1.39
CA PHE A 17 -19.25 -5.84 0.11
C PHE A 17 -18.08 -4.87 0.27
N ALA A 18 -16.89 -5.44 0.40
CA ALA A 18 -15.61 -4.78 0.47
C ALA A 18 -15.47 -3.67 -0.59
N GLN A 19 -15.33 -2.42 -0.17
CA GLN A 19 -15.00 -1.30 -1.05
C GLN A 19 -13.49 -1.28 -1.36
N GLU A 20 -13.00 -2.25 -2.12
CA GLU A 20 -11.61 -2.31 -2.57
C GLU A 20 -11.46 -1.58 -3.91
N GLY A 21 -11.18 -0.27 -3.86
CA GLY A 21 -10.69 0.44 -5.04
C GLY A 21 -10.79 1.96 -5.01
N GLN A 22 -11.80 2.53 -4.34
CA GLN A 22 -12.00 3.98 -4.28
C GLN A 22 -11.39 4.66 -3.04
N ASN A 23 -10.95 3.89 -2.04
CA ASN A 23 -10.51 4.40 -0.73
C ASN A 23 -9.00 4.28 -0.48
N HIS A 24 -8.14 4.26 -1.51
CA HIS A 24 -6.70 4.34 -1.24
C HIS A 24 -6.32 5.75 -0.78
N PRO A 25 -5.61 5.93 0.35
CA PRO A 25 -5.30 7.26 0.90
C PRO A 25 -4.55 8.21 -0.05
N CYS A 26 -3.87 7.66 -1.06
CA CYS A 26 -3.13 8.41 -2.08
C CYS A 26 -3.86 8.55 -3.42
N ALA A 27 -5.11 8.09 -3.56
CA ALA A 27 -5.78 8.05 -4.87
C ALA A 27 -5.88 9.44 -5.51
N GLU A 28 -6.28 10.45 -4.75
CA GLU A 28 -6.39 11.83 -5.23
C GLU A 28 -5.03 12.47 -5.50
N ASP A 29 -4.02 12.21 -4.65
CA ASP A 29 -2.66 12.68 -4.88
C ASP A 29 -2.05 12.06 -6.15
N VAL A 30 -2.33 10.78 -6.44
CA VAL A 30 -1.89 10.12 -7.68
C VAL A 30 -2.53 10.77 -8.90
N LYS A 31 -3.84 11.07 -8.85
CA LYS A 31 -4.52 11.79 -9.94
C LYS A 31 -3.94 13.19 -10.13
N LYS A 32 -3.66 13.89 -9.03
CA LYS A 32 -3.18 15.28 -9.06
C LYS A 32 -1.74 15.40 -9.57
N PHE A 33 -0.84 14.54 -9.10
CA PHE A 33 0.61 14.70 -9.33
C PHE A 33 1.19 13.69 -10.33
N CYS A 34 0.59 12.51 -10.45
CA CYS A 34 1.18 11.37 -11.16
C CYS A 34 0.36 10.92 -12.37
N THR A 35 -0.41 11.83 -12.98
CA THR A 35 -1.14 11.55 -14.22
C THR A 35 -0.15 11.18 -15.34
N GLY A 36 -0.43 10.09 -16.06
CA GLY A 36 0.44 9.58 -17.12
C GLY A 36 1.61 8.71 -16.63
N VAL A 37 1.83 8.58 -15.32
CA VAL A 37 2.83 7.67 -14.78
C VAL A 37 2.33 6.22 -14.92
N GLU A 38 3.09 5.42 -15.66
CA GLU A 38 2.77 4.01 -15.86
C GLU A 38 2.90 3.24 -14.53
N LYS A 39 1.91 2.38 -14.24
CA LYS A 39 1.86 1.60 -13.01
C LYS A 39 2.98 0.53 -12.97
N GLY A 40 3.23 0.00 -11.79
CA GLY A 40 4.25 -1.03 -11.55
C GLY A 40 5.64 -0.48 -11.25
N GLN A 41 6.55 -1.38 -10.87
CA GLN A 41 7.97 -1.11 -10.59
C GLN A 41 8.23 0.06 -9.61
N GLY A 42 7.26 0.37 -8.75
CA GLY A 42 7.38 1.49 -7.80
C GLY A 42 7.31 2.88 -8.43
N ARG A 43 7.00 3.03 -9.73
CA ARG A 43 6.99 4.34 -10.42
C ARG A 43 6.04 5.35 -9.78
N ILE A 44 4.85 4.93 -9.38
CA ILE A 44 3.88 5.79 -8.66
C ILE A 44 4.41 6.23 -7.30
N VAL A 45 5.06 5.33 -6.55
CA VAL A 45 5.66 5.67 -5.25
C VAL A 45 6.79 6.67 -5.43
N LYS A 46 7.60 6.53 -6.48
CA LYS A 46 8.65 7.49 -6.83
C LYS A 46 8.06 8.87 -7.14
N CYS A 47 7.04 8.94 -7.99
CA CYS A 47 6.35 10.20 -8.30
C CYS A 47 5.77 10.86 -7.03
N LEU A 48 5.06 10.11 -6.18
CA LEU A 48 4.52 10.64 -4.93
C LEU A 48 5.63 11.17 -4.00
N LYS A 49 6.81 10.55 -3.99
CA LYS A 49 7.97 11.00 -3.21
C LYS A 49 8.54 12.32 -3.74
N GLU A 50 8.53 12.55 -5.05
CA GLU A 50 8.94 13.84 -5.66
C GLU A 50 7.99 14.98 -5.26
N HIS A 51 6.76 14.66 -4.87
CA HIS A 51 5.75 15.60 -4.39
C HIS A 51 5.46 15.46 -2.88
N GLU A 52 6.36 14.87 -2.09
CA GLU A 52 6.07 14.46 -0.69
C GLU A 52 5.56 15.60 0.21
N SER A 53 6.03 16.83 -0.02
CA SER A 53 5.61 18.02 0.73
C SER A 53 4.20 18.51 0.39
N ASN A 54 3.62 18.05 -0.71
CA ASN A 54 2.32 18.47 -1.23
C ASN A 54 1.23 17.40 -1.08
N LEU A 55 1.57 16.23 -0.53
CA LEU A 55 0.64 15.12 -0.36
C LEU A 55 -0.40 15.41 0.74
N ALA A 56 -1.59 14.86 0.58
CA ALA A 56 -2.58 14.88 1.64
C ALA A 56 -2.07 14.14 2.89
N PRO A 57 -2.42 14.57 4.11
CA PRO A 57 -1.97 13.92 5.36
C PRO A 57 -2.23 12.42 5.39
N ALA A 58 -3.37 11.98 4.83
CA ALA A 58 -3.73 10.57 4.73
C ALA A 58 -2.74 9.79 3.84
N CYS A 59 -2.32 10.35 2.70
CA CYS A 59 -1.32 9.73 1.84
C CYS A 59 0.07 9.74 2.49
N THR A 60 0.46 10.85 3.13
CA THR A 60 1.73 10.94 3.87
C THR A 60 1.84 9.87 4.94
N SER A 61 0.81 9.73 5.77
CA SER A 61 0.73 8.69 6.80
C SER A 61 0.83 7.29 6.17
N LYS A 62 0.13 7.07 5.05
CA LYS A 62 0.18 5.78 4.35
C LYS A 62 1.57 5.48 3.78
N MET A 63 2.27 6.49 3.25
CA MET A 63 3.62 6.34 2.72
C MET A 63 4.64 6.04 3.82
N LEU A 64 4.52 6.68 4.98
CA LEU A 64 5.31 6.36 6.17
C LEU A 64 5.07 4.92 6.65
N ALA A 65 3.81 4.51 6.78
CA ALA A 65 3.48 3.14 7.17
C ALA A 65 3.99 2.10 6.16
N GLY A 66 3.96 2.41 4.87
CA GLY A 66 4.54 1.57 3.82
C GLY A 66 6.06 1.44 3.94
N LYS A 67 6.76 2.55 4.19
CA LYS A 67 8.21 2.60 4.38
C LYS A 67 8.67 1.74 5.55
N GLU A 68 7.97 1.80 6.69
CA GLU A 68 8.29 0.97 7.86
C GLU A 68 8.09 -0.52 7.58
N LYS A 69 7.02 -0.90 6.87
CA LYS A 69 6.80 -2.29 6.46
C LYS A 69 7.90 -2.81 5.53
N ILE A 70 8.32 -2.00 4.54
CA ILE A 70 9.40 -2.38 3.63
C ILE A 70 10.72 -2.53 4.40
N ARG A 71 11.02 -1.61 5.34
CA ARG A 71 12.21 -1.70 6.19
C ARG A 71 12.21 -2.95 7.05
N ALA A 72 11.09 -3.27 7.70
CA ALA A 72 10.96 -4.48 8.51
C ALA A 72 11.18 -5.75 7.66
N LYS A 73 10.53 -5.83 6.50
CA LYS A 73 10.73 -6.94 5.55
C LYS A 73 12.17 -7.03 5.04
N ALA A 74 12.80 -5.90 4.72
CA ALA A 74 14.17 -5.88 4.24
C ALA A 74 15.14 -6.40 5.31
N LYS A 75 14.92 -6.06 6.60
CA LYS A 75 15.70 -6.61 7.72
C LYS A 75 15.52 -8.11 7.84
N ASP A 76 14.28 -8.61 7.76
CA ASP A 76 13.98 -10.04 7.84
C ASP A 76 14.60 -10.82 6.68
N ILE A 77 14.41 -10.35 5.43
CA ILE A 77 15.03 -10.93 4.24
C ILE A 77 16.55 -10.96 4.39
N TYR A 78 17.15 -9.87 4.88
CA TYR A 78 18.60 -9.86 5.10
C TYR A 78 19.05 -10.83 6.19
N ALA A 79 18.31 -10.95 7.30
CA ALA A 79 18.65 -11.87 8.37
C ALA A 79 18.60 -13.33 7.92
N ASN A 80 17.62 -13.68 7.09
CA ASN A 80 17.38 -15.07 6.66
C ASN A 80 18.11 -15.44 5.36
N CYS A 81 18.35 -14.48 4.46
CA CYS A 81 18.93 -14.72 3.14
C CYS A 81 20.31 -14.06 2.96
N LYS A 82 21.00 -13.73 4.06
CA LYS A 82 22.29 -13.00 4.04
C LYS A 82 23.30 -13.62 3.08
N GLU A 83 23.50 -14.93 3.19
CA GLU A 83 24.49 -15.65 2.39
C GLU A 83 24.15 -15.63 0.90
N ASP A 84 22.87 -15.84 0.58
CA ASP A 84 22.39 -15.83 -0.80
C ASP A 84 22.52 -14.44 -1.42
N ILE A 85 22.20 -13.39 -0.67
CA ILE A 85 22.41 -12.00 -1.11
C ILE A 85 23.89 -11.79 -1.43
N GLN A 86 24.81 -12.24 -0.58
CA GLN A 86 26.25 -12.08 -0.82
C GLN A 86 26.75 -12.88 -2.03
N LYS A 87 26.22 -14.09 -2.25
CA LYS A 87 26.64 -14.98 -3.33
C LYS A 87 26.03 -14.57 -4.68
N LEU A 88 24.75 -14.22 -4.71
CA LEU A 88 23.95 -14.03 -5.91
C LEU A 88 23.89 -12.56 -6.38
N CYS A 89 23.95 -11.59 -5.47
CA CYS A 89 23.72 -10.17 -5.80
C CYS A 89 25.01 -9.37 -6.06
N LYS A 90 26.10 -10.02 -6.51
CA LYS A 90 27.44 -9.42 -6.65
C LYS A 90 27.48 -8.17 -7.55
N GLU A 91 26.61 -8.09 -8.55
CA GLU A 91 26.62 -7.01 -9.56
C GLU A 91 25.35 -6.14 -9.54
N THR A 92 24.44 -6.35 -8.59
CA THR A 92 23.21 -5.54 -8.49
C THR A 92 23.49 -4.18 -7.86
N ALA A 93 23.19 -3.11 -8.61
CA ALA A 93 23.21 -1.76 -8.08
C ALA A 93 22.24 -1.63 -6.89
N LYS A 94 22.73 -1.11 -5.75
CA LYS A 94 21.88 -0.78 -4.60
C LYS A 94 20.91 0.33 -5.03
N GLY A 95 19.62 0.14 -4.75
CA GLY A 95 18.54 1.03 -5.16
C GLY A 95 18.82 2.50 -4.86
N LYS A 96 18.75 3.35 -5.90
CA LYS A 96 18.75 4.82 -5.79
C LYS A 96 17.35 5.33 -5.48
#